data_AF-A0A4P9Z1R7-F1
#
_entry.id   AF-A0A4P9Z1R7-F1
#
_cell.length_a   1.000
_cell.length_b   1.000
_cell.length_c   1.000
_cell.angle_alpha   90.00
_cell.angle_beta   90.00
_cell.angle_gamma   90.00
#
_symmetry.space_group_name_H-M   'P 1'
#
loop_
_entity.id
_entity.type
_entity.pdbx_description
1 polymer ?
#
loop_
_entity_poly.entity_id
_entity_poly.type
_entity_poly.pdbx_seq_one_letter_code
_entity_poly.pdbx_strand_id
1 'polypeptide(L)'
;MHKIKSIAVSLLLCASVVAAEEASTKLNQWHTQRKAVIDAIRGCWHDYKDNALGYDEYKPISRTGRQWAASGESLGYMIIDSLDTLLLAGLDKEYEQGVPFIIIIGAIAVPYGVAVDGQRACPA
;
A
#
# COMPACT_ATOMS: atom_id res chain seq x y z
N MET A 1 -4.29 -47.19 -38.03
CA MET A 1 -4.96 -45.89 -37.76
C MET A 1 -5.20 -45.61 -36.27
N HIS A 2 -5.56 -46.59 -35.42
CA HIS A 2 -5.81 -46.35 -33.98
C HIS A 2 -4.59 -45.87 -33.17
N LYS A 3 -3.38 -46.38 -33.47
CA LYS A 3 -2.13 -45.98 -32.77
C LYS A 3 -1.78 -44.50 -32.99
N ILE A 4 -2.03 -43.96 -34.19
CA ILE A 4 -1.74 -42.55 -34.52
C ILE A 4 -2.70 -41.62 -33.78
N LYS A 5 -4.00 -41.98 -33.72
CA LYS A 5 -5.00 -41.21 -32.97
C LYS A 5 -4.68 -41.16 -31.47
N SER A 6 -4.18 -42.24 -30.89
CA SER A 6 -3.81 -42.31 -29.47
C SER A 6 -2.60 -41.44 -29.09
N ILE A 7 -1.60 -41.34 -29.98
CA ILE A 7 -0.41 -40.50 -29.74
C ILE A 7 -0.77 -39.02 -29.83
N ALA A 8 -1.61 -38.64 -30.81
CA ALA A 8 -2.07 -37.26 -30.96
C ALA A 8 -2.85 -36.77 -29.73
N VAL A 9 -3.71 -37.62 -29.17
CA VAL A 9 -4.46 -37.30 -27.93
C VAL A 9 -3.53 -37.12 -26.74
N SER A 10 -2.52 -37.99 -26.58
CA SER A 10 -1.54 -37.88 -25.49
C SER A 10 -0.70 -36.59 -25.58
N LEU A 11 -0.22 -36.24 -26.77
CA LEU A 11 0.55 -35.00 -27.00
C LEU A 11 -0.29 -33.74 -26.75
N LEU A 12 -1.55 -33.73 -27.17
CA LEU A 12 -2.49 -32.62 -26.92
C LEU A 12 -2.78 -32.45 -25.42
N LEU A 13 -2.99 -33.55 -24.70
CA LEU A 13 -3.15 -33.53 -23.24
C LEU A 13 -1.89 -33.00 -22.55
N CYS A 14 -0.71 -33.50 -22.92
CA CYS A 14 0.57 -33.02 -22.36
C CYS A 14 0.77 -31.51 -22.56
N ALA A 15 0.51 -30.97 -23.75
CA ALA A 15 0.68 -29.54 -24.01
C ALA A 15 -0.22 -28.67 -23.11
N SER A 16 -1.46 -29.09 -22.85
CA SER A 16 -2.38 -28.36 -21.98
C SER A 16 -1.97 -28.39 -20.50
N VAL A 17 -1.38 -29.50 -20.03
CA VAL A 17 -0.88 -29.64 -18.66
C VAL A 17 0.34 -28.74 -18.43
N VAL A 18 1.27 -28.68 -19.37
CA VAL A 18 2.47 -27.82 -19.27
C VAL A 18 2.08 -26.34 -19.17
N ALA A 19 1.15 -25.87 -20.00
CA ALA A 19 0.68 -24.48 -19.93
C ALA A 19 0.00 -24.13 -18.60
N ALA A 20 -0.73 -25.07 -18.00
CA ALA A 20 -1.36 -24.87 -16.69
C ALA A 20 -0.33 -24.77 -15.56
N GLU A 21 0.76 -25.56 -15.62
CA GLU A 21 1.83 -25.56 -14.63
C GLU A 21 2.66 -24.25 -14.67
N GLU A 22 2.91 -23.71 -15.85
CA GLU A 22 3.55 -22.39 -16.03
C GLU A 22 2.69 -21.26 -15.44
N ALA A 23 1.39 -21.27 -15.70
CA ALA A 23 0.46 -20.28 -15.15
C ALA A 23 0.39 -20.37 -13.62
N SER A 24 0.37 -21.58 -13.06
CA SER A 24 0.42 -21.83 -11.61
C SER A 24 1.72 -21.31 -11.00
N THR A 25 2.86 -21.55 -11.65
CA THR A 25 4.17 -21.05 -11.20
C THR A 25 4.21 -19.53 -11.18
N LYS A 26 3.70 -18.88 -12.24
CA LYS A 26 3.60 -17.42 -12.32
C LYS A 26 2.69 -16.85 -11.23
N LEU A 27 1.56 -17.49 -10.96
CA LEU A 27 0.66 -17.08 -9.87
C LEU A 27 1.33 -17.19 -8.50
N ASN A 28 2.05 -18.28 -8.24
CA ASN A 28 2.81 -18.46 -7.00
C ASN A 28 3.89 -17.40 -6.82
N GLN A 29 4.56 -17.01 -7.91
CA GLN A 29 5.52 -15.90 -7.90
C GLN A 29 4.84 -14.58 -7.52
N TRP A 30 3.69 -14.26 -8.13
CA TRP A 30 2.93 -13.05 -7.79
C TRP A 30 2.48 -13.02 -6.33
N HIS A 31 2.02 -14.15 -5.79
CA HIS A 31 1.68 -14.25 -4.37
C HIS A 31 2.87 -13.99 -3.47
N THR A 32 4.05 -14.51 -3.83
CA THR A 32 5.30 -14.29 -3.09
C THR A 32 5.71 -12.82 -3.12
N GLN A 33 5.66 -12.19 -4.29
CA GLN A 33 5.98 -10.77 -4.45
C GLN A 33 4.99 -9.88 -3.69
N ARG A 34 3.69 -10.14 -3.82
CA ARG A 34 2.65 -9.43 -3.07
C ARG A 34 2.88 -9.51 -1.57
N LYS A 35 3.23 -10.68 -1.05
CA LYS A 35 3.54 -10.86 0.37
C LYS A 35 4.73 -10.01 0.79
N ALA A 36 5.82 -10.01 0.01
CA ALA A 36 6.99 -9.19 0.29
C ALA A 36 6.66 -7.69 0.32
N VAL A 37 5.79 -7.22 -0.58
CA VAL A 37 5.31 -5.82 -0.59
C VAL A 37 4.51 -5.50 0.67
N ILE A 38 3.57 -6.38 1.07
CA ILE A 38 2.78 -6.19 2.30
C ILE A 38 3.69 -6.16 3.54
N ASP A 39 4.69 -7.04 3.60
CA ASP A 39 5.64 -7.08 4.71
C ASP A 39 6.51 -5.79 4.77
N ALA A 40 6.90 -5.25 3.60
CA ALA A 40 7.60 -3.97 3.53
C ALA A 40 6.72 -2.80 3.98
N ILE A 41 5.46 -2.72 3.52
CA ILE A 41 4.49 -1.69 3.96
C ILE A 41 4.32 -1.73 5.48
N ARG A 42 4.14 -2.92 6.04
CA ARG A 42 4.02 -3.10 7.50
C ARG A 42 5.27 -2.61 8.24
N GLY A 43 6.46 -2.94 7.73
CA GLY A 43 7.72 -2.46 8.28
C GLY A 43 7.82 -0.93 8.26
N CYS A 44 7.52 -0.32 7.11
CA CYS A 44 7.54 1.14 6.96
C CYS A 44 6.54 1.82 7.90
N TRP A 45 5.34 1.27 8.07
CA TRP A 45 4.35 1.80 9.01
C TRP A 45 4.84 1.76 10.46
N HIS A 46 5.40 0.63 10.91
CA HIS A 46 5.91 0.51 12.28
C HIS A 46 7.04 1.49 12.54
N ASP A 47 8.00 1.60 11.62
CA ASP A 47 9.10 2.56 11.74
C ASP A 47 8.59 4.01 11.76
N TYR A 48 7.62 4.36 10.93
CA TYR A 48 6.99 5.68 10.95
C TYR A 48 6.29 5.94 12.28
N LYS A 49 5.44 5.01 12.72
CA LYS A 49 4.66 5.11 13.95
C LYS A 49 5.54 5.30 15.18
N ASP A 50 6.68 4.62 15.24
CA ASP A 50 7.55 4.68 16.41
C ASP A 50 8.43 5.94 16.43
N ASN A 51 8.75 6.53 15.27
CA ASN A 51 9.77 7.58 15.17
C ASN A 51 9.26 8.96 14.66
N ALA A 52 8.12 9.00 13.97
CA ALA A 52 7.65 10.22 13.30
C ALA A 52 6.12 10.30 13.16
N LEU A 53 5.37 9.61 14.02
CA LEU A 53 3.91 9.65 13.99
C LEU A 53 3.38 11.08 14.14
N GLY A 54 2.52 11.49 13.20
CA GLY A 54 1.96 12.83 13.14
C GLY A 54 2.81 13.85 12.39
N TYR A 55 4.05 13.52 11.98
CA TYR A 55 4.84 14.36 11.09
C TYR A 55 4.40 14.21 9.63
N ASP A 56 4.58 15.27 8.84
CA ASP A 56 4.21 15.31 7.42
C ASP A 56 5.09 14.41 6.55
N GLU A 57 6.34 14.17 6.96
CA GLU A 57 7.29 13.30 6.26
C GLU A 57 8.18 12.54 7.23
N TYR A 58 8.50 11.29 6.88
CA TYR A 58 9.42 10.44 7.63
C TYR A 58 10.78 10.28 6.94
N LYS A 59 11.86 10.43 7.71
CA LYS A 59 13.23 10.18 7.25
C LYS A 59 13.75 8.87 7.83
N PRO A 60 13.78 7.77 7.06
CA PRO A 60 14.10 6.44 7.59
C PRO A 60 15.55 6.28 8.05
N ILE A 61 16.50 7.01 7.45
CA ILE A 61 17.91 6.92 7.82
C ILE A 61 18.20 7.62 9.15
N SER A 62 17.66 8.83 9.35
CA SER A 62 17.83 9.57 10.61
C SER A 62 16.81 9.22 11.67
N ARG A 63 15.76 8.46 11.33
CA ARG A 63 14.61 8.14 12.17
C ARG A 63 13.97 9.39 12.78
N THR A 64 13.77 10.41 11.96
CA THR A 64 13.17 11.68 12.37
C THR A 64 12.04 12.08 11.43
N GLY A 65 11.08 12.84 11.96
CA GLY A 65 10.04 13.48 11.18
C GLY A 65 10.45 14.86 10.66
N ARG A 66 9.87 15.27 9.52
CA ARG A 66 9.92 16.65 9.02
C ARG A 66 8.49 17.17 8.87
N GLN A 67 8.29 18.43 9.25
CA GLN A 67 7.05 19.17 9.02
C GLN A 67 7.26 20.09 7.82
N TRP A 68 6.21 20.31 7.05
CA TRP A 68 6.29 21.14 5.85
C TRP A 68 5.82 22.57 6.09
N ALA A 69 4.89 22.78 7.02
CA ALA A 69 4.40 24.12 7.31
C ALA A 69 5.49 24.99 7.94
N ALA A 70 5.64 26.22 7.42
CA ALA A 70 6.56 27.21 7.98
C ALA A 70 6.16 27.65 9.40
N SER A 71 4.89 27.46 9.79
CA SER A 71 4.36 27.71 11.13
C SER A 71 4.85 26.71 12.19
N GLY A 72 5.46 25.59 11.78
CA GLY A 72 5.87 24.52 12.71
C GLY A 72 4.71 23.69 13.24
N GLU A 73 3.57 23.69 12.55
CA GLU A 73 2.46 22.78 12.77
C GLU A 73 2.53 21.63 11.75
N SER A 74 2.29 20.39 12.20
CA SER A 74 2.18 19.25 11.29
C SER A 74 0.72 18.90 11.08
N LEU A 75 0.33 18.76 9.82
CA LEU A 75 -1.01 18.33 9.43
C LEU A 75 -1.10 16.80 9.28
N GLY A 76 0.04 16.10 9.34
CA GLY A 76 0.09 14.65 9.28
C GLY A 76 -0.21 14.13 7.87
N TYR A 77 0.35 14.76 6.83
CA TYR A 77 0.12 14.30 5.45
C TYR A 77 0.51 12.83 5.24
N MET A 78 1.65 12.41 5.79
CA MET A 78 2.11 11.02 5.70
C MET A 78 1.10 10.03 6.26
N ILE A 79 0.45 10.33 7.41
CA ILE A 79 -0.52 9.41 8.00
C ILE A 79 -1.79 9.31 7.15
N ILE A 80 -2.27 10.43 6.60
CA ILE A 80 -3.47 10.43 5.75
C ILE A 80 -3.21 9.61 4.47
N ASP A 81 -2.06 9.82 3.82
CA ASP A 81 -1.66 9.12 2.59
C ASP A 81 -1.38 7.63 2.79
N SER A 82 -1.03 7.20 4.01
CA SER A 82 -0.75 5.79 4.28
C SER A 82 -2.00 4.97 4.62
N LEU A 83 -3.12 5.60 4.99
CA LEU A 83 -4.31 4.87 5.43
C LEU A 83 -4.99 4.05 4.31
N ASP A 84 -5.12 4.61 3.10
CA ASP A 84 -5.71 3.88 1.97
C ASP A 84 -4.81 2.71 1.55
N THR A 85 -3.49 2.90 1.60
CA THR A 85 -2.49 1.89 1.29
C THR A 85 -2.53 0.75 2.30
N LEU A 86 -2.68 1.04 3.60
CA LEU A 86 -2.86 0.02 4.64
C LEU A 86 -4.15 -0.78 4.42
N LEU A 87 -5.24 -0.10 4.06
CA LEU A 87 -6.52 -0.74 3.77
C LEU A 87 -6.44 -1.65 2.54
N LEU A 88 -5.82 -1.18 1.45
CA LEU A 88 -5.60 -1.98 0.23
C LEU A 88 -4.66 -3.17 0.47
N ALA A 89 -3.70 -3.03 1.38
CA ALA A 89 -2.79 -4.10 1.78
C ALA A 89 -3.44 -5.14 2.72
N GLY A 90 -4.64 -4.87 3.26
CA GLY A 90 -5.31 -5.72 4.24
C GLY A 90 -4.66 -5.68 5.63
N LEU A 91 -4.09 -4.53 6.00
CA LEU A 91 -3.43 -4.28 7.28
C LEU A 91 -4.38 -3.54 8.23
N ASP A 92 -5.47 -4.21 8.61
CA ASP A 92 -6.59 -3.58 9.34
C ASP A 92 -6.17 -3.06 10.73
N LYS A 93 -5.24 -3.75 11.41
CA LYS A 93 -4.76 -3.36 12.74
C LYS A 93 -3.96 -2.06 12.69
N GLU A 94 -3.09 -1.94 11.70
CA GLU A 94 -2.29 -0.76 11.43
C GLU A 94 -3.19 0.41 11.01
N TYR A 95 -4.20 0.14 10.17
CA TYR A 95 -5.22 1.11 9.79
C TYR A 95 -5.98 1.66 11.02
N GLU A 96 -6.48 0.79 11.89
CA GLU A 96 -7.18 1.19 13.12
C GLU A 96 -6.31 2.03 14.07
N GLN A 97 -4.99 1.81 14.08
CA GLN A 97 -4.06 2.65 14.85
C GLN A 97 -3.94 4.07 14.28
N GLY A 98 -4.07 4.24 12.97
CA GLY A 98 -3.92 5.54 12.30
C GLY A 98 -5.20 6.40 12.33
N VAL A 99 -6.39 5.77 12.30
CA VAL A 99 -7.69 6.49 12.27
C VAL A 99 -7.87 7.53 13.39
N PRO A 100 -7.49 7.29 14.65
CA PRO A 100 -7.61 8.28 15.72
C PRO A 100 -6.89 9.60 15.44
N PHE A 101 -5.80 9.59 14.66
CA PHE A 101 -5.08 10.81 14.29
C PHE A 101 -5.91 11.73 13.40
N ILE A 102 -6.69 11.18 12.47
CA ILE A 102 -7.60 11.98 11.63
C ILE A 102 -8.66 12.67 12.49
N ILE A 103 -9.22 11.96 13.48
CA ILE A 103 -10.25 12.52 14.36
C ILE A 103 -9.67 13.69 15.17
N ILE A 104 -8.44 13.54 15.68
CA ILE A 104 -7.76 14.60 16.45
C ILE A 104 -7.44 15.80 15.56
N ILE A 105 -6.87 15.58 14.37
CA ILE A 105 -6.57 16.66 13.43
C ILE A 105 -7.85 17.37 13.01
N GLY A 106 -8.92 16.64 12.67
CA GLY A 106 -10.22 17.22 12.34
C GLY A 106 -10.81 18.02 13.51
N ALA A 107 -10.75 17.51 14.73
CA ALA A 107 -11.27 18.21 15.91
C ALA A 107 -10.51 19.50 16.23
N ILE A 108 -9.22 19.58 15.90
CA ILE A 108 -8.39 20.78 16.09
C ILE A 108 -8.51 21.72 14.88
N ALA A 109 -8.39 21.22 13.65
CA ALA A 109 -8.35 22.04 12.44
C ALA A 109 -9.72 22.64 12.03
N VAL A 110 -10.82 21.94 12.28
CA VAL A 110 -12.19 22.40 11.94
C VAL A 110 -12.59 23.68 12.69
N PRO A 111 -12.34 23.84 14.01
CA PRO A 111 -12.65 25.10 14.70
C PRO A 111 -11.66 26.25 14.39
N TYR A 112 -10.46 25.98 13.87
CA TYR A 112 -9.45 27.03 13.57
C TYR A 112 -9.37 27.46 12.10
N GLY A 113 -10.24 26.94 11.21
CA GLY A 113 -10.36 27.47 9.85
C GLY A 113 -9.13 27.26 8.96
N VAL A 114 -8.40 26.15 9.12
CA VAL A 114 -7.38 25.75 8.14
C VAL A 114 -8.09 25.43 6.83
N ALA A 115 -8.08 26.40 5.91
CA ALA A 115 -8.61 26.24 4.57
C ALA A 115 -7.83 25.14 3.86
N VAL A 116 -8.46 23.98 3.68
CA VAL A 116 -8.03 22.97 2.72
C VAL A 116 -8.35 23.54 1.34
N ASP A 117 -7.53 24.47 0.87
CA ASP A 117 -7.73 25.10 -0.44
C ASP A 117 -7.38 24.10 -1.56
N GLY A 118 -8.31 23.18 -1.78
CA GLY A 118 -8.35 22.24 -2.90
C GLY A 118 -8.97 22.87 -4.15
N GLN A 119 -8.97 24.21 -4.28
CA GLN A 119 -9.37 24.89 -5.51
C GLN A 119 -8.21 25.73 -6.06
N ARG A 120 -7.08 25.07 -6.36
CA ARG A 120 -6.21 25.56 -7.42
C ARG A 120 -6.57 24.86 -8.73
N ALA A 121 -7.35 25.60 -9.50
CA ALA A 121 -7.75 25.37 -10.88
C ALA A 121 -6.70 24.62 -11.73
N CYS A 122 -7.14 23.58 -12.42
CA CYS A 122 -6.54 23.24 -13.71
C CYS A 122 -6.81 24.42 -14.67
N PRO A 123 -5.78 25.07 -15.25
CA PRO A 123 -6.02 26.03 -16.31
C PRO A 123 -6.51 25.28 -17.57
N ALA A 124 -7.58 25.81 -18.18
CA ALA A 124 -8.00 25.47 -19.53
C ALA A 124 -7.05 26.09 -20.57
#